data_AF-A9U5F9-F1
#
_entry.id   AF-A9U5F9-F1
#
_cell.length_a   1.000
_cell.length_b   1.000
_cell.length_c   1.000
_cell.angle_alpha   90.00
_cell.angle_beta   90.00
_cell.angle_gamma   90.00
#
_symmetry.space_group_name_H-M   'P 1'
#
loop_
_entity.id
_entity.type
_entity.pdbx_description
1 polymer ?
#
loop_
_entity_poly.entity_id
_entity_poly.type
_entity_poly.pdbx_seq_one_letter_code
_entity_poly.pdbx_strand_id
1 'polypeptide(L)'
;MQQEQSNDQKEALATKVLQAMVNKIDQFDGRNILRYLRCYVREMELNWISEKKMVELFGLAMIPEIRDHITSIMDRYGNSWEIFSHALKDEYFLEDADRITKKLFLEWIERPNQNLQATELLRKFERELQGKLELLLEDKEKDEGLTTKWKNVEDVVELFTKRERKKDRSNILKTVQAPKAPICTTPPTMHTVQPLTSLSKKADMGIEEII
;
A
#
# COMPACT_ATOMS: atom_id res chain seq x y z
N MET A 1 0.79 -10.59 55.67
CA MET A 1 -0.29 -11.57 55.39
C MET A 1 -1.50 -10.96 54.66
N GLN A 2 -2.22 -9.95 55.17
CA GLN A 2 -3.42 -9.42 54.47
C GLN A 2 -3.12 -8.77 53.10
N GLN A 3 -1.93 -8.20 52.90
CA GLN A 3 -1.54 -7.54 51.65
C GLN A 3 -1.16 -8.54 50.54
N GLU A 4 -0.74 -9.74 50.93
CA GLU A 4 -0.28 -10.80 50.01
C GLU A 4 -1.48 -11.51 49.37
N GLN A 5 -2.48 -11.88 50.19
CA GLN A 5 -3.77 -12.41 49.69
C GLN A 5 -4.51 -11.43 48.76
N SER A 6 -4.41 -10.12 49.02
CA SER A 6 -5.03 -9.09 48.16
C SER A 6 -4.35 -9.00 46.79
N ASN A 7 -3.02 -9.14 46.75
CA ASN A 7 -2.26 -9.16 45.51
C ASN A 7 -2.52 -10.44 44.70
N ASP A 8 -2.53 -11.60 45.36
CA ASP A 8 -2.79 -12.90 44.71
C ASP A 8 -4.18 -12.92 44.03
N GLN A 9 -5.19 -12.33 44.68
CA GLN A 9 -6.53 -12.21 44.11
C GLN A 9 -6.58 -11.28 42.89
N LYS A 10 -5.86 -10.14 42.94
CA LYS A 10 -5.76 -9.21 41.81
C LYS A 10 -5.03 -9.83 40.63
N GLU A 11 -3.99 -10.62 40.89
CA GLU A 11 -3.24 -11.34 39.86
C GLU A 11 -4.07 -12.44 39.19
N ALA A 12 -4.85 -13.18 39.99
CA ALA A 12 -5.79 -14.17 39.47
C ALA A 12 -6.90 -13.54 38.61
N LEU A 13 -7.34 -12.32 38.92
CA LEU A 13 -8.30 -11.59 38.10
C LEU A 13 -7.68 -11.16 36.77
N ALA A 14 -6.49 -10.57 36.82
CA ALA A 14 -5.74 -10.09 35.67
C ALA A 14 -5.50 -11.18 34.61
N THR A 15 -5.09 -12.36 35.07
CA THR A 15 -4.86 -13.53 34.20
C THR A 15 -6.15 -14.07 33.59
N LYS A 16 -7.26 -14.08 34.34
CA LYS A 16 -8.59 -14.46 33.80
C LYS A 16 -9.08 -13.49 32.72
N VAL A 17 -8.88 -12.19 32.93
CA VAL A 17 -9.23 -11.14 31.95
C VAL A 17 -8.43 -11.35 30.67
N LEU A 18 -7.11 -11.53 30.80
CA LEU A 18 -6.24 -11.81 29.66
C LEU A 18 -6.70 -13.05 28.90
N GLN A 19 -6.99 -14.15 29.61
CA GLN A 19 -7.44 -15.39 28.99
C GLN A 19 -8.77 -15.21 28.24
N ALA A 20 -9.72 -14.50 28.84
CA ALA A 20 -11.01 -14.22 28.21
C ALA A 20 -10.86 -13.38 26.94
N MET A 21 -9.94 -12.41 26.94
CA MET A 21 -9.62 -11.60 25.76
C MET A 21 -8.97 -12.45 24.67
N VAL A 22 -7.93 -13.22 25.00
CA VAL A 22 -7.25 -14.13 24.06
C VAL A 22 -8.22 -15.14 23.45
N ASN A 23 -9.19 -15.65 24.22
CA ASN A 23 -10.21 -16.55 23.68
C ASN A 23 -11.17 -15.88 22.67
N LYS A 24 -11.32 -14.54 22.71
CA LYS A 24 -12.21 -13.79 21.81
C LYS A 24 -11.50 -13.34 20.54
N ILE A 25 -10.23 -12.94 20.64
CA ILE A 25 -9.50 -12.29 19.53
C ILE A 25 -8.21 -13.00 19.12
N ASP A 26 -7.97 -14.19 19.68
CA ASP A 26 -6.75 -15.00 19.57
C ASP A 26 -5.51 -14.37 20.22
N GLN A 27 -4.41 -15.12 20.25
CA GLN A 27 -3.11 -14.61 20.69
C GLN A 27 -2.54 -13.65 19.65
N PHE A 28 -1.74 -12.69 20.10
CA PHE A 28 -1.02 -11.79 19.22
C PHE A 28 0.00 -12.56 18.38
N ASP A 29 -0.13 -12.43 17.07
CA ASP A 29 0.65 -13.14 16.07
C ASP A 29 1.60 -12.23 15.27
N GLY A 30 1.78 -10.99 15.73
CA GLY A 30 2.56 -9.97 15.04
C GLY A 30 1.75 -9.16 14.03
N ARG A 31 0.45 -9.45 13.86
CA ARG A 31 -0.40 -8.80 12.85
C ARG A 31 -1.54 -8.03 13.49
N ASN A 32 -2.04 -7.07 12.73
CA ASN A 32 -3.06 -6.10 13.13
C ASN A 32 -2.76 -5.44 14.47
N ILE A 33 -1.52 -5.00 14.71
CA ILE A 33 -1.04 -4.50 16.02
C ILE A 33 -1.95 -3.40 16.57
N LEU A 34 -2.41 -2.47 15.72
CA LEU A 34 -3.32 -1.40 16.15
C LEU A 34 -4.65 -1.93 16.67
N ARG A 35 -5.25 -2.89 15.96
CA ARG A 35 -6.51 -3.52 16.38
C ARG A 35 -6.31 -4.30 17.67
N TYR A 36 -5.20 -5.03 17.77
CA TYR A 36 -4.89 -5.84 18.93
C TYR A 36 -4.69 -4.97 20.17
N LEU A 37 -3.84 -3.93 20.09
CA LEU A 37 -3.61 -2.99 21.19
C LEU A 37 -4.90 -2.28 21.61
N ARG A 38 -5.76 -1.89 20.65
CA ARG A 38 -7.05 -1.28 20.97
C ARG A 38 -7.96 -2.20 21.79
N CYS A 39 -8.07 -3.47 21.40
CA CYS A 39 -8.83 -4.46 22.17
C CYS A 39 -8.20 -4.73 23.54
N TYR A 40 -6.86 -4.81 23.57
CA TYR A 40 -6.09 -5.07 24.77
C TYR A 40 -6.27 -3.97 25.83
N VAL A 41 -5.97 -2.71 25.48
CA VAL A 41 -6.08 -1.56 26.38
C VAL A 41 -7.48 -1.44 26.94
N ARG A 42 -8.50 -1.52 26.06
CA ARG A 42 -9.90 -1.43 26.47
C ARG A 42 -10.28 -2.49 27.50
N GLU A 43 -9.90 -3.74 27.29
CA GLU A 43 -10.18 -4.82 28.25
C GLU A 43 -9.41 -4.63 29.57
N MET A 44 -8.16 -4.16 29.52
CA MET A 44 -7.36 -3.93 30.72
C MET A 44 -7.87 -2.76 31.57
N GLU A 45 -8.24 -1.65 30.93
CA GLU A 45 -8.79 -0.47 31.59
C GLU A 45 -10.16 -0.75 32.24
N LEU A 46 -11.04 -1.49 31.55
CA LEU A 46 -12.34 -1.90 32.10
C LEU A 46 -12.21 -2.72 33.38
N ASN A 47 -11.10 -3.44 33.52
CA ASN A 47 -10.80 -4.28 34.67
C ASN A 47 -9.81 -3.64 35.66
N TRP A 48 -9.53 -2.34 35.51
CA TRP A 48 -8.68 -1.55 36.41
C TRP A 48 -7.28 -2.16 36.60
N ILE A 49 -6.75 -2.80 35.56
CA ILE A 49 -5.39 -3.34 35.55
C ILE A 49 -4.40 -2.19 35.44
N SER A 50 -3.35 -2.17 36.27
CA SER A 50 -2.34 -1.12 36.23
C SER A 50 -1.45 -1.24 34.98
N GLU A 51 -0.93 -0.13 34.47
CA GLU A 51 -0.04 -0.12 33.30
C GLU A 51 1.13 -1.11 33.40
N LYS A 52 1.79 -1.16 34.56
CA LYS A 52 2.87 -2.11 34.80
C LYS A 52 2.40 -3.55 34.57
N LYS A 53 1.21 -3.89 35.08
CA LYS A 53 0.63 -5.22 34.91
C LYS A 53 0.17 -5.44 33.47
N MET A 54 -0.28 -4.41 32.76
CA MET A 54 -0.58 -4.48 31.34
C MET A 54 0.65 -4.90 30.53
N VAL A 55 1.85 -4.38 30.84
CA VAL A 55 3.06 -4.81 30.12
C VAL A 55 3.40 -6.28 30.43
N GLU A 56 3.36 -6.67 31.71
CA GLU A 56 3.60 -8.05 32.14
C GLU A 56 2.65 -9.06 31.47
N LEU A 57 1.35 -8.75 31.44
CA LEU A 57 0.33 -9.60 30.83
C LEU A 57 0.45 -9.68 29.32
N PHE A 58 0.93 -8.62 28.65
CA PHE A 58 1.08 -8.62 27.21
C PHE A 58 2.08 -9.71 26.77
N GLY A 59 3.13 -9.92 27.57
CA GLY A 59 4.10 -11.00 27.35
C GLY A 59 3.51 -12.42 27.40
N LEU A 60 2.31 -12.59 27.96
CA LEU A 60 1.61 -13.87 28.03
C LEU A 60 0.59 -14.02 26.88
N ALA A 61 0.31 -12.96 26.15
CA ALA A 61 -0.76 -12.87 25.16
C ALA A 61 -0.29 -13.10 23.72
N MET A 62 0.93 -13.61 23.53
CA MET A 62 1.59 -13.69 22.22
C MET A 62 2.04 -15.10 21.88
N ILE A 63 2.07 -15.40 20.58
CA ILE A 63 2.52 -16.70 20.07
C ILE A 63 4.03 -16.91 20.29
N PRO A 64 4.50 -18.18 20.38
CA PRO A 64 5.91 -18.48 20.59
C PRO A 64 6.87 -17.84 19.59
N GLU A 65 6.46 -17.67 18.33
CA GLU A 65 7.28 -17.23 17.21
C GLU A 65 7.80 -15.79 17.37
N ILE A 66 7.04 -14.93 18.06
CA ILE A 66 7.38 -13.52 18.28
C ILE A 66 7.80 -13.22 19.73
N ARG A 67 7.85 -14.26 20.57
CA ARG A 67 8.04 -14.15 22.02
C ARG A 67 9.37 -13.48 22.38
N ASP A 68 10.45 -13.94 21.78
CA ASP A 68 11.80 -13.43 22.07
C ASP A 68 11.91 -11.95 21.68
N HIS A 69 11.26 -11.56 20.59
CA HIS A 69 11.27 -10.20 20.12
C HIS A 69 10.48 -9.26 21.05
N ILE A 70 9.27 -9.65 21.44
CA ILE A 70 8.46 -8.85 22.37
C ILE A 70 9.13 -8.81 23.75
N THR A 71 9.74 -9.90 24.20
CA THR A 71 10.51 -9.92 25.45
C THR A 71 11.65 -8.89 25.40
N SER A 72 12.36 -8.80 24.27
CA SER A 72 13.40 -7.76 24.08
C SER A 72 12.84 -6.33 24.15
N ILE A 73 11.63 -6.09 23.66
CA ILE A 73 10.95 -4.79 23.78
C ILE A 73 10.54 -4.53 25.24
N MET A 74 10.03 -5.54 25.94
CA MET A 74 9.67 -5.47 27.36
C MET A 74 10.89 -5.19 28.24
N ASP A 75 12.04 -5.81 27.99
CA ASP A 75 13.25 -5.56 28.78
C ASP A 75 13.74 -4.11 28.64
N ARG A 76 13.51 -3.49 27.46
CA ARG A 76 13.86 -2.09 27.21
C ARG A 76 12.86 -1.10 27.79
N TYR A 77 11.56 -1.42 27.75
CA TYR A 77 10.48 -0.45 28.00
C TYR A 77 9.42 -0.92 29.01
N GLY A 78 9.69 -1.98 29.76
CA GLY A 78 8.71 -2.72 30.59
C GLY A 78 8.08 -1.94 31.75
N ASN A 79 8.54 -0.72 32.01
CA ASN A 79 8.12 0.09 33.13
C ASN A 79 6.95 1.04 32.80
N SER A 80 6.65 1.27 31.52
CA SER A 80 5.59 2.17 31.08
C SER A 80 4.82 1.54 29.92
N TRP A 81 3.50 1.45 30.06
CA TRP A 81 2.65 0.96 28.98
C TRP A 81 2.73 1.86 27.74
N GLU A 82 2.77 3.18 27.94
CA GLU A 82 2.82 4.15 26.86
C GLU A 82 4.06 3.94 25.97
N ILE A 83 5.26 3.89 26.57
CA ILE A 83 6.52 3.70 25.82
C ILE A 83 6.56 2.31 25.17
N PHE A 84 6.14 1.28 25.90
CA PHE A 84 6.08 -0.08 25.39
C PHE A 84 5.14 -0.21 24.17
N SER A 85 3.94 0.38 24.25
CA SER A 85 2.95 0.34 23.18
C SER A 85 3.41 1.09 21.94
N HIS A 86 4.15 2.20 22.08
CA HIS A 86 4.76 2.90 20.96
C HIS A 86 5.82 2.05 20.27
N ALA A 87 6.70 1.39 21.04
CA ALA A 87 7.71 0.49 20.47
C ALA A 87 7.07 -0.68 19.70
N LEU A 88 5.98 -1.27 20.22
CA LEU A 88 5.22 -2.29 19.51
C LEU A 88 4.60 -1.78 18.20
N LYS A 89 4.03 -0.56 18.23
CA LYS A 89 3.50 0.07 17.01
C LYS A 89 4.63 0.27 15.99
N ASP A 90 5.78 0.81 16.39
CA ASP A 90 6.89 1.04 15.45
C ASP A 90 7.40 -0.24 14.79
N GLU A 91 7.49 -1.33 15.56
CA GLU A 91 8.01 -2.60 15.09
C GLU A 91 7.02 -3.34 14.16
N TYR A 92 5.75 -3.45 14.56
CA TYR A 92 4.77 -4.32 13.90
C TYR A 92 3.82 -3.57 12.94
N PHE A 93 3.75 -2.23 13.00
CA PHE A 93 2.82 -1.47 12.14
C PHE A 93 3.22 -1.49 10.66
N LEU A 94 4.53 -1.52 10.37
CA LEU A 94 5.01 -1.52 8.98
C LEU A 94 4.50 -2.73 8.20
N GLU A 95 4.47 -3.90 8.84
CA GLU A 95 4.03 -5.14 8.20
C GLU A 95 2.51 -5.14 7.93
N ASP A 96 1.74 -4.52 8.83
CA ASP A 96 0.30 -4.33 8.62
C ASP A 96 -0.01 -3.28 7.55
N ALA A 97 0.67 -2.14 7.57
CA ALA A 97 0.51 -1.09 6.57
C ALA A 97 0.90 -1.59 5.17
N ASP A 98 2.00 -2.33 5.06
CA ASP A 98 2.43 -2.97 3.82
C ASP A 98 1.41 -4.01 3.34
N ARG A 99 0.88 -4.86 4.23
CA ARG A 99 -0.17 -5.83 3.86
C ARG A 99 -1.47 -5.16 3.43
N ILE A 100 -1.91 -4.12 4.14
CA ILE A 100 -3.11 -3.34 3.80
C ILE A 100 -2.91 -2.67 2.45
N THR A 101 -1.75 -2.06 2.21
CA THR A 101 -1.40 -1.41 0.94
C THR A 101 -1.37 -2.42 -0.20
N LYS A 102 -0.73 -3.58 -0.02
CA LYS A 102 -0.69 -4.66 -1.01
C LYS A 102 -2.08 -5.22 -1.30
N LYS A 103 -2.89 -5.49 -0.27
CA LYS A 103 -4.26 -5.98 -0.42
C LYS A 103 -5.13 -4.99 -1.19
N LEU A 104 -5.06 -3.71 -0.82
CA LEU A 104 -5.80 -2.64 -1.49
C LEU A 104 -5.36 -2.47 -2.93
N PHE A 105 -4.05 -2.54 -3.20
CA PHE A 105 -3.51 -2.45 -4.54
C PHE A 105 -4.02 -3.61 -5.42
N LEU A 106 -3.97 -4.85 -4.91
CA LEU A 106 -4.47 -6.04 -5.62
C LEU A 106 -5.98 -5.96 -5.90
N GLU A 107 -6.79 -5.62 -4.89
CA GLU A 107 -8.24 -5.43 -5.06
C GLU A 107 -8.54 -4.34 -6.09
N TRP A 108 -7.69 -3.31 -6.15
CA TRP A 108 -7.89 -2.16 -7.02
C TRP A 108 -7.49 -2.45 -8.47
N ILE A 109 -6.42 -3.21 -8.74
CA ILE A 109 -6.05 -3.62 -10.11
C ILE A 109 -7.02 -4.66 -10.72
N GLU A 110 -7.73 -5.42 -9.89
CA GLU A 110 -8.76 -6.36 -10.33
C GLU A 110 -10.07 -5.66 -10.77
N ARG A 111 -10.23 -4.37 -10.47
CA ARG A 111 -11.41 -3.60 -10.89
C ARG A 111 -11.39 -3.39 -12.39
N PRO A 112 -12.43 -3.86 -13.14
CA PRO A 112 -12.49 -3.61 -14.57
C PRO A 112 -12.66 -2.12 -14.84
N ASN A 113 -11.99 -1.63 -15.88
CA ASN A 113 -12.07 -0.27 -16.44
C ASN A 113 -11.14 0.80 -15.82
N GLN A 114 -9.82 0.61 -15.98
CA GLN A 114 -8.82 1.63 -15.65
C GLN A 114 -8.11 2.14 -16.91
N ASN A 115 -8.86 2.79 -17.83
CA ASN A 115 -8.30 3.55 -18.94
C ASN A 115 -7.70 4.90 -18.47
N LEU A 116 -7.00 4.89 -17.33
CA LEU A 116 -6.37 6.07 -16.72
C LEU A 116 -4.86 6.02 -16.98
N GLN A 117 -4.23 7.17 -17.22
CA GLN A 117 -2.76 7.23 -17.25
C GLN A 117 -2.19 6.81 -15.89
N ALA A 118 -1.02 6.17 -15.89
CA ALA A 118 -0.37 5.63 -14.69
C ALA A 118 -0.18 6.67 -13.56
N THR A 119 0.00 7.94 -13.90
CA THR A 119 0.11 9.05 -12.94
C THR A 119 -1.22 9.36 -12.24
N GLU A 120 -2.32 9.32 -12.98
CA GLU A 120 -3.66 9.58 -12.47
C GLU A 120 -4.21 8.36 -11.69
N LEU A 121 -3.77 7.18 -12.11
CA LEU A 121 -3.94 5.90 -11.45
C LEU A 121 -3.34 5.93 -10.03
N LEU A 122 -2.07 6.30 -9.92
CA LEU A 122 -1.33 6.40 -8.66
C LEU A 122 -1.95 7.43 -7.72
N ARG A 123 -2.25 8.65 -8.22
CA ARG A 123 -2.87 9.72 -7.41
C ARG A 123 -4.24 9.32 -6.85
N LYS A 124 -4.99 8.48 -7.58
CA LYS A 124 -6.30 8.00 -7.14
C LYS A 124 -6.16 6.91 -6.08
N PHE A 125 -5.21 6.01 -6.26
CA PHE A 125 -4.85 5.00 -5.26
C PHE A 125 -4.34 5.64 -3.96
N GLU A 126 -3.47 6.65 -4.03
CA GLU A 126 -2.96 7.39 -2.87
C GLU A 126 -4.09 8.00 -2.03
N ARG A 127 -5.10 8.62 -2.66
CA ARG A 127 -6.26 9.18 -1.93
C ARG A 127 -7.12 8.11 -1.26
N GLU A 128 -7.34 6.99 -1.93
CA GLU A 128 -8.09 5.87 -1.33
C GLU A 128 -7.31 5.22 -0.19
N LEU A 129 -5.99 5.05 -0.36
CA LEU A 129 -5.11 4.52 0.67
C LEU A 129 -5.09 5.45 1.88
N GLN A 130 -4.98 6.76 1.66
CA GLN A 130 -4.98 7.76 2.72
C GLN A 130 -6.29 7.74 3.51
N GLY A 131 -7.45 7.75 2.84
CA GLY A 131 -8.75 7.69 3.53
C GLY A 131 -8.95 6.38 4.30
N LYS A 132 -8.47 5.24 3.78
CA LYS A 132 -8.56 3.96 4.48
C LYS A 132 -7.56 3.83 5.64
N LEU A 133 -6.37 4.39 5.50
CA LEU A 133 -5.40 4.50 6.61
C LEU A 133 -5.96 5.41 7.69
N GLU A 134 -6.55 6.54 7.32
CA GLU A 134 -7.15 7.50 8.25
C GLU A 134 -8.31 6.87 9.04
N LEU A 135 -9.16 6.07 8.39
CA LEU A 135 -10.20 5.28 9.08
C LEU A 135 -9.64 4.19 10.01
N LEU A 136 -8.49 3.60 9.67
CA LEU A 136 -7.80 2.63 10.53
C LEU A 136 -7.04 3.30 11.67
N LEU A 137 -6.65 4.56 11.48
CA LEU A 137 -5.92 5.43 12.40
C LEU A 137 -6.84 6.47 13.04
N GLU A 138 -8.17 6.25 13.03
CA GLU A 138 -9.15 7.18 13.59
C GLU A 138 -9.12 7.14 15.13
N ASP A 139 -7.98 7.54 15.68
CA ASP A 139 -7.87 8.20 16.96
C ASP A 139 -6.86 9.34 16.77
N LYS A 140 -7.37 10.56 16.89
CA LYS A 140 -6.57 11.77 16.72
C LYS A 140 -5.63 11.94 17.93
N GLU A 141 -4.51 11.25 17.94
CA GLU A 141 -3.34 11.75 18.66
C GLU A 141 -2.33 12.33 17.67
N LYS A 142 -2.11 13.64 17.83
CA LYS A 142 -1.06 14.39 17.15
C LYS A 142 0.26 13.70 17.46
N ASP A 143 0.92 13.17 16.44
CA ASP A 143 2.32 12.81 16.61
C ASP A 143 3.16 13.28 15.44
N GLU A 144 4.18 14.06 15.76
CA GLU A 144 5.12 14.71 14.84
C GLU A 144 5.95 13.67 14.05
N GLY A 145 5.93 12.40 14.46
CA GLY A 145 6.60 11.27 13.80
C GLY A 145 6.00 10.82 12.45
N LEU A 146 4.76 11.19 12.11
CA LEU A 146 4.13 10.88 10.82
C LEU A 146 4.82 11.57 9.64
N THR A 147 5.36 12.78 9.86
CA THR A 147 5.96 13.59 8.80
C THR A 147 7.25 12.98 8.23
N THR A 148 8.04 12.30 9.06
CA THR A 148 9.27 11.63 8.64
C THR A 148 9.00 10.32 7.90
N LYS A 149 7.95 9.57 8.30
CA LYS A 149 7.57 8.32 7.63
C LYS A 149 6.91 8.55 6.27
N TRP A 150 6.18 9.66 6.09
CA TRP A 150 5.69 10.11 4.77
C TRP A 150 6.83 10.49 3.81
N LYS A 151 7.94 11.03 4.33
CA LYS A 151 9.15 11.30 3.54
C LYS A 151 9.68 10.05 2.82
N ASN A 152 9.65 8.90 3.50
CA ASN A 152 10.09 7.63 2.92
C ASN A 152 9.12 7.11 1.85
N VAL A 153 7.81 7.31 2.04
CA VAL A 153 6.80 6.96 1.04
C VAL A 153 6.93 7.87 -0.18
N GLU A 154 7.09 9.18 0.03
CA GLU A 154 7.38 10.15 -1.04
C GLU A 154 8.65 9.79 -1.81
N ASP A 155 9.75 9.43 -1.13
CA ASP A 155 11.01 9.04 -1.76
C ASP A 155 10.86 7.76 -2.62
N VAL A 156 10.08 6.77 -2.15
CA VAL A 156 9.77 5.55 -2.91
C VAL A 156 8.91 5.88 -4.14
N VAL A 157 7.90 6.74 -3.99
CA VAL A 157 7.05 7.21 -5.11
C VAL A 157 7.86 8.05 -6.10
N GLU A 158 8.79 8.90 -5.63
CA GLU A 158 9.68 9.69 -6.47
C GLU A 158 10.64 8.78 -7.27
N LEU A 159 11.14 7.71 -6.65
CA LEU A 159 11.96 6.70 -7.33
C LEU A 159 11.16 5.97 -8.42
N PHE A 160 9.88 5.67 -8.17
CA PHE A 160 8.98 5.06 -9.14
C PHE A 160 8.66 5.99 -10.33
N THR A 161 8.38 7.28 -10.09
CA THR A 161 8.13 8.25 -11.16
C THR A 161 9.37 8.50 -12.02
N LYS A 162 10.58 8.51 -11.43
CA LYS A 162 11.85 8.56 -12.17
C LYS A 162 12.06 7.32 -13.05
N ARG A 163 11.66 6.14 -12.58
CA ARG A 163 11.73 4.89 -13.34
C ARG A 163 10.75 4.90 -14.52
N GLU A 164 9.54 5.42 -14.33
CA GLU A 164 8.53 5.52 -15.39
C GLU A 164 8.96 6.48 -16.51
N ARG A 165 9.51 7.67 -16.18
CA ARG A 165 10.05 8.61 -17.18
C ARG A 165 11.20 8.02 -18.02
N LYS A 166 12.02 7.15 -17.43
CA LYS A 166 13.08 6.44 -18.17
C LYS A 166 12.50 5.39 -19.12
N LYS A 167 11.39 4.75 -18.74
CA LYS A 167 10.69 3.75 -19.55
C LYS A 167 9.97 4.40 -20.75
N ASP A 168 9.30 5.52 -20.54
CA ASP A 168 8.69 6.31 -21.62
C ASP A 168 9.74 6.80 -22.64
N ARG A 169 10.89 7.29 -22.17
CA ARG A 169 11.99 7.71 -23.07
C ARG A 169 12.57 6.54 -23.87
N SER A 170 12.65 5.35 -23.29
CA SER A 170 13.11 4.13 -23.97
C SER A 170 12.10 3.64 -25.02
N ASN A 171 10.81 3.79 -24.77
CA ASN A 171 9.75 3.43 -25.72
C ASN A 171 9.68 4.40 -26.91
N ILE A 172 9.90 5.71 -26.70
CA ILE A 172 9.98 6.70 -27.78
C ILE A 172 11.22 6.43 -28.67
N LEU A 173 12.37 6.10 -28.08
CA LEU A 173 13.58 5.80 -28.85
C LEU A 173 13.44 4.52 -29.70
N LYS A 174 12.67 3.52 -29.23
CA LYS A 174 12.37 2.30 -29.99
C LYS A 174 11.45 2.55 -31.19
N THR A 175 10.52 3.50 -31.10
CA THR A 175 9.65 3.88 -32.23
C THR A 175 10.40 4.66 -33.32
N VAL A 176 11.41 5.46 -32.94
CA VAL A 176 12.23 6.22 -33.90
C VAL A 176 13.24 5.32 -34.64
N GLN A 177 13.55 4.13 -34.10
CA GLN A 177 14.46 3.15 -34.69
C GLN A 177 13.75 1.99 -35.42
N ALA A 178 12.52 2.21 -35.93
CA ALA A 178 11.95 1.30 -36.91
C ALA A 178 12.76 1.37 -38.23
N PRO A 179 13.10 0.25 -38.89
CA PRO A 179 13.81 0.28 -40.16
C PRO A 179 12.94 0.99 -41.21
N LYS A 180 13.40 2.14 -41.72
CA LYS A 180 12.79 2.74 -42.91
C LYS A 180 12.97 1.75 -44.07
N ALA A 181 11.86 1.23 -44.59
CA ALA A 181 11.85 0.43 -45.79
C ALA A 181 12.59 1.18 -46.93
N PRO A 182 13.42 0.50 -47.76
CA PRO A 182 14.11 1.16 -48.86
C PRO A 182 13.10 1.66 -49.89
N ILE A 183 13.00 2.98 -50.03
CA ILE A 183 12.25 3.61 -51.12
C ILE A 183 13.10 3.44 -52.39
N CYS A 184 12.64 2.59 -53.31
CA CYS A 184 13.24 2.49 -54.64
C CYS A 184 12.90 3.76 -55.44
N THR A 185 13.83 4.71 -55.47
CA THR A 185 13.73 5.88 -56.34
C THR A 185 14.26 5.55 -57.73
N THR A 186 13.35 5.39 -58.69
CA THR A 186 13.66 5.41 -60.11
C THR A 186 14.07 6.84 -60.52
N PRO A 187 15.17 7.07 -61.25
CA PRO A 187 15.59 8.42 -61.64
C PRO A 187 14.67 9.01 -62.73
N PRO A 188 14.41 10.32 -62.75
CA PRO A 188 13.57 10.93 -63.77
C PRO A 188 14.36 11.10 -65.08
N THR A 189 13.89 10.45 -66.14
CA THR A 189 14.36 10.70 -67.52
C THR A 189 13.78 12.03 -68.01
N MET A 190 14.65 12.97 -68.37
CA MET A 190 14.27 14.20 -69.05
C MET A 190 13.75 13.92 -70.47
N HIS A 191 12.58 14.44 -70.81
CA HIS A 191 12.18 14.64 -72.20
C HIS A 191 11.70 16.08 -72.44
N THR A 192 12.42 16.73 -73.34
CA THR A 192 12.18 18.07 -73.88
C THR A 192 10.89 18.12 -74.69
N VAL A 193 10.17 19.23 -74.52
CA VAL A 193 8.85 19.62 -75.06
C VAL A 193 8.73 19.54 -76.58
N GLN A 194 7.58 19.05 -77.09
CA GLN A 194 6.82 19.72 -78.16
C GLN A 194 5.30 19.47 -78.00
N PRO A 195 4.44 20.48 -78.25
CA PRO A 195 3.00 20.40 -78.02
C PRO A 195 2.21 20.09 -79.30
N LEU A 196 1.01 19.50 -79.17
CA LEU A 196 -0.13 19.77 -80.07
C LEU A 196 -1.46 19.18 -79.57
N THR A 197 -2.44 20.09 -79.44
CA THR A 197 -3.87 19.98 -79.74
C THR A 197 -4.78 18.94 -79.07
N SER A 198 -5.65 19.52 -78.23
CA SER A 198 -7.09 19.26 -78.04
C SER A 198 -7.83 18.37 -79.04
N LEU A 199 -8.81 17.62 -78.50
CA LEU A 199 -10.19 17.37 -78.98
C LEU A 199 -10.56 15.87 -78.92
N SER A 200 -11.40 15.47 -77.96
CA SER A 200 -12.78 15.04 -78.22
C SER A 200 -13.38 14.26 -77.04
N LYS A 201 -14.65 14.58 -76.77
CA LYS A 201 -15.57 13.94 -75.81
C LYS A 201 -16.06 12.58 -76.32
N LYS A 202 -16.20 11.61 -75.42
CA LYS A 202 -17.32 10.65 -75.32
C LYS A 202 -17.07 9.81 -74.06
N ALA A 203 -17.85 9.96 -72.99
CA ALA A 203 -19.17 9.36 -72.80
C ALA A 203 -19.15 7.87 -73.15
N ASP A 204 -18.96 7.03 -72.14
CA ASP A 204 -19.80 5.84 -71.97
C ASP A 204 -19.98 5.52 -70.49
N MET A 205 -21.26 5.41 -70.16
CA MET A 205 -21.86 5.15 -68.87
C MET A 205 -22.39 3.72 -69.00
N GLY A 206 -21.78 2.79 -68.27
CA GLY A 206 -22.16 1.38 -68.28
C GLY A 206 -21.85 0.78 -66.91
N ILE A 207 -22.74 1.03 -65.97
CA ILE A 207 -22.83 0.37 -64.67
C ILE A 207 -23.73 -0.85 -64.85
N GLU A 208 -23.14 -2.05 -64.93
CA GLU A 208 -23.88 -3.30 -64.75
C GLU A 208 -23.59 -3.85 -63.34
N GLU A 209 -24.56 -3.56 -62.47
CA GLU A 209 -25.30 -4.49 -61.60
C GLU A 209 -24.53 -5.52 -60.72
N ILE A 210 -24.73 -5.37 -59.41
CA ILE A 210 -24.59 -6.41 -58.39
C ILE A 210 -26.01 -6.64 -57.83
N ILE A 211 -26.49 -7.90 -57.95
CA ILE A 211 -27.59 -8.60 -57.24
C ILE A 211 -29.02 -8.11 -57.48
#